data_AF-A0A1W1UEH3-F1
#
_entry.id   AF-A0A1W1UEH3-F1
#
_cell.length_a   1.000
_cell.length_b   1.000
_cell.length_c   1.000
_cell.angle_alpha   90.00
_cell.angle_beta   90.00
_cell.angle_gamma   90.00
#
_symmetry.space_group_name_H-M   'P 1'
#
loop_
_entity.id
_entity.type
_entity.pdbx_description
1 polymer ?
#
loop_
_entity_poly.entity_id
_entity_poly.type
_entity_poly.pdbx_seq_one_letter_code
_entity_poly.pdbx_strand_id
1 'polypeptide(L)'
;MLPNLSEDEGENEAGFIALHIFNARTDNDNMADTMRSTQIVKDILTLIGYHFGQALDENSLDYSRFVTHLHYFAQRLFKPQSAVGGDDFLYQQTRKAYPRAYQCVEKIDHYLQSHFQKQLSDDESLYLTIHIQRIIR
;
A
#
# COMPACT_ATOMS: atom_id res chain seq x y z
N MET A 1 -36.24 41.66 31.18
CA MET A 1 -35.68 41.24 29.89
C MET A 1 -34.39 40.50 30.20
N LEU A 2 -34.45 39.18 30.37
CA LEU A 2 -33.28 38.33 30.54
C LEU A 2 -33.08 37.61 29.21
N PRO A 3 -31.92 37.73 28.54
CA PRO A 3 -31.69 36.97 27.33
C PRO A 3 -31.46 35.49 27.67
N ASN A 4 -32.08 34.64 26.86
CA ASN A 4 -32.00 33.19 26.89
C ASN A 4 -30.54 32.76 26.66
N LEU A 5 -29.92 32.09 27.62
CA LEU A 5 -28.48 31.74 27.62
C LEU A 5 -28.27 30.22 27.67
N SER A 6 -29.16 29.45 27.03
CA SER A 6 -29.11 27.98 27.05
C SER A 6 -29.16 27.32 25.67
N GLU A 7 -29.20 28.09 24.58
CA GLU A 7 -29.29 27.56 23.21
C GLU A 7 -27.93 27.49 22.47
N ASP A 8 -26.85 28.07 23.01
CA ASP A 8 -25.52 28.13 22.36
C ASP A 8 -24.54 27.02 22.81
N GLU A 9 -24.68 26.52 24.04
CA GLU A 9 -23.76 25.49 24.59
C GLU A 9 -23.93 24.11 23.94
N GLY A 10 -25.17 23.74 23.58
CA GLY A 10 -25.48 22.44 23.00
C GLY A 10 -24.92 22.24 21.58
N GLU A 11 -24.85 23.31 20.77
CA GLU A 11 -24.26 23.24 19.43
C GLU A 11 -22.74 23.12 19.48
N ASN A 12 -22.10 23.82 20.41
CA ASN A 12 -20.65 23.77 20.59
C ASN A 12 -20.19 22.40 21.13
N GLU A 13 -20.93 21.82 22.09
CA GLU A 13 -20.67 20.46 22.58
C GLU A 13 -20.91 19.40 21.50
N ALA A 14 -22.00 19.52 20.73
CA ALA A 14 -22.27 18.61 19.61
C ALA A 14 -21.18 18.66 18.53
N GLY A 15 -20.68 19.85 18.19
CA GLY A 15 -19.55 20.03 17.26
C GLY A 15 -18.24 19.45 17.80
N PHE A 16 -17.98 19.64 19.09
CA PHE A 16 -16.81 19.09 19.77
C PHE A 16 -16.84 17.56 19.85
N ILE A 17 -17.98 16.97 20.21
CA ILE A 17 -18.22 15.52 20.20
C ILE A 17 -18.07 14.96 18.77
N ALA A 18 -18.65 15.63 17.77
CA ALA A 18 -18.54 15.21 16.37
C ALA A 18 -17.08 15.20 15.89
N LEU A 19 -16.31 16.23 16.23
CA LEU A 19 -14.88 16.31 15.91
C LEU A 19 -14.06 15.23 16.62
N HIS A 20 -14.32 14.97 17.90
CA HIS A 20 -13.65 13.91 18.63
C HIS A 20 -13.97 12.51 18.10
N ILE A 21 -15.23 12.25 17.74
CA ILE A 21 -15.63 10.98 17.11
C ILE A 21 -14.98 10.85 15.73
N PHE A 22 -14.93 11.93 14.95
CA PHE A 22 -14.28 11.95 13.64
C PHE A 22 -12.78 11.67 13.75
N ASN A 23 -12.09 12.35 14.66
CA ASN A 23 -10.65 12.14 14.92
C ASN A 23 -10.38 10.73 15.43
N ALA A 24 -11.16 10.24 16.41
CA ALA A 24 -11.01 8.89 16.94
C ALA A 24 -11.26 7.79 15.88
N ARG A 25 -12.20 8.02 14.95
CA ARG A 25 -12.41 7.13 13.80
C ARG A 25 -11.21 7.17 12.85
N THR A 26 -10.75 8.37 12.49
CA THR A 26 -9.63 8.57 11.58
C THR A 26 -8.34 7.95 12.13
N ASP A 27 -8.06 8.12 13.42
CA ASP A 27 -6.88 7.54 14.09
C ASP A 27 -6.94 6.00 14.10
N ASN A 28 -8.13 5.43 14.36
CA ASN A 28 -8.33 3.98 14.30
C ASN A 28 -8.18 3.44 12.87
N ASP A 29 -8.73 4.13 11.88
CA ASP A 29 -8.62 3.75 10.47
C ASP A 29 -7.15 3.82 10.02
N ASN A 30 -6.42 4.87 10.39
CA ASN A 30 -4.99 5.02 10.12
C ASN A 30 -4.14 3.90 10.77
N MET A 31 -4.48 3.50 11.99
CA MET A 31 -3.82 2.38 12.66
C MET A 31 -4.12 1.05 11.93
N ALA A 32 -5.38 0.81 11.56
CA ALA A 32 -5.79 -0.37 10.83
C ALA A 32 -5.14 -0.47 9.43
N ASP A 33 -5.01 0.67 8.73
CA ASP A 33 -4.27 0.76 7.47
C ASP A 33 -2.79 0.45 7.67
N THR A 34 -2.16 0.99 8.72
CA THR A 34 -0.75 0.73 9.04
C THR A 34 -0.49 -0.76 9.29
N MET A 35 -1.38 -1.42 10.03
CA MET A 35 -1.31 -2.87 10.27
C MET A 35 -1.47 -3.66 8.97
N ARG A 36 -2.45 -3.30 8.12
CA ARG A 36 -2.66 -3.91 6.81
C ARG A 36 -1.46 -3.72 5.88
N SER A 37 -0.87 -2.53 5.84
CA SER A 37 0.33 -2.28 5.04
C SER A 37 1.50 -3.16 5.48
N THR A 38 1.71 -3.32 6.79
CA THR A 38 2.75 -4.21 7.32
C THR A 38 2.50 -5.68 6.92
N GLN A 39 1.24 -6.11 6.97
CA GLN A 39 0.85 -7.46 6.55
C GLN A 39 1.12 -7.68 5.05
N ILE A 40 0.75 -6.72 4.20
CA ILE A 40 1.01 -6.78 2.75
C ILE A 40 2.51 -6.91 2.45
N VAL A 41 3.35 -6.10 3.11
CA VAL A 41 4.82 -6.18 2.94
C VAL A 41 5.32 -7.60 3.25
N LYS A 42 4.93 -8.16 4.39
CA LYS A 42 5.33 -9.50 4.81
C LYS A 42 4.87 -10.58 3.84
N ASP A 43 3.61 -10.51 3.39
CA ASP A 43 3.03 -11.51 2.49
C ASP A 43 3.66 -11.44 1.10
N ILE A 44 3.96 -10.24 0.60
CA ILE A 44 4.66 -10.07 -0.68
C ILE A 44 6.08 -10.66 -0.61
N LEU A 45 6.86 -10.36 0.43
CA LEU A 45 8.20 -10.93 0.60
C LEU A 45 8.15 -12.46 0.68
N THR A 46 7.15 -12.99 1.39
CA THR A 46 6.90 -14.43 1.50
C THR A 46 6.56 -15.05 0.14
N LEU A 47 5.67 -14.42 -0.62
CA LEU A 47 5.27 -14.86 -1.96
C LEU A 47 6.46 -14.86 -2.93
N ILE A 48 7.31 -13.84 -2.86
CA ILE A 48 8.56 -13.78 -3.64
C ILE A 48 9.47 -14.95 -3.27
N GLY A 49 9.74 -15.19 -1.98
CA GLY A 49 10.58 -16.30 -1.52
C GLY A 49 10.07 -17.66 -2.00
N TYR A 50 8.75 -17.90 -1.90
CA TYR A 50 8.12 -19.12 -2.41
C TYR A 50 8.17 -19.22 -3.94
N HIS A 51 7.96 -18.13 -4.66
CA HIS A 51 7.99 -18.12 -6.13
C HIS A 51 9.35 -18.54 -6.67
N PHE A 52 10.43 -18.05 -6.06
CA PHE A 52 11.79 -18.32 -6.51
C PHE A 52 12.46 -19.51 -5.81
N GLY A 53 11.85 -20.04 -4.74
CA GLY A 53 12.37 -21.19 -4.00
C GLY A 53 13.65 -20.87 -3.23
N GLN A 54 13.84 -19.62 -2.84
CA GLN A 54 15.03 -19.16 -2.11
C GLN A 54 14.67 -18.16 -1.02
N ALA A 55 15.50 -18.11 0.04
CA ALA A 55 15.42 -17.06 1.03
C ALA A 55 15.96 -15.74 0.44
N LEU A 56 15.36 -14.62 0.85
CA LEU A 56 15.84 -13.29 0.48
C LEU A 56 17.01 -12.89 1.39
N ASP A 57 18.04 -12.25 0.84
CA ASP A 57 19.16 -11.75 1.64
C ASP A 57 18.78 -10.44 2.35
N GLU A 58 18.34 -10.58 3.60
CA GLU A 58 17.89 -9.46 4.43
C GLU A 58 19.00 -8.45 4.77
N ASN A 59 20.28 -8.82 4.59
CA ASN A 59 21.42 -7.95 4.85
C ASN A 59 21.82 -7.12 3.61
N SER A 60 21.26 -7.42 2.44
CA SER A 60 21.59 -6.72 1.20
C SER A 60 20.97 -5.32 1.15
N LEU A 61 21.71 -4.38 0.53
CA LEU A 61 21.20 -3.03 0.28
C LEU A 61 19.97 -3.04 -0.63
N ASP A 62 19.91 -3.98 -1.59
CA ASP A 62 18.79 -4.08 -2.51
C ASP A 62 17.53 -4.57 -1.79
N TYR A 63 17.64 -5.52 -0.86
CA TYR A 63 16.53 -5.92 0.00
C TYR A 63 16.05 -4.76 0.88
N SER A 64 16.96 -4.08 1.58
CA SER A 64 16.60 -2.96 2.47
C SER A 64 15.86 -1.84 1.71
N ARG A 65 16.34 -1.49 0.51
CA ARG A 65 15.66 -0.52 -0.37
C ARG A 65 14.30 -1.05 -0.80
N PHE A 66 14.22 -2.31 -1.23
CA PHE A 66 12.98 -2.90 -1.67
C PHE A 66 11.92 -2.88 -0.57
N VAL A 67 12.24 -3.32 0.64
CA VAL A 67 11.32 -3.29 1.80
C VAL A 67 10.86 -1.86 2.11
N THR A 68 11.78 -0.89 2.10
CA THR A 68 11.44 0.53 2.33
C THR A 68 10.41 1.03 1.33
N HIS A 69 10.65 0.80 0.04
CA HIS A 69 9.71 1.21 -0.99
C HIS A 69 8.40 0.41 -0.97
N LEU A 70 8.47 -0.87 -0.64
CA LEU A 70 7.29 -1.73 -0.51
C LEU A 70 6.38 -1.26 0.63
N HIS A 71 6.95 -0.76 1.73
CA HIS A 71 6.19 -0.08 2.78
C HIS A 71 5.45 1.16 2.26
N TYR A 72 6.12 2.04 1.53
CA TYR A 72 5.47 3.23 0.94
C TYR A 72 4.39 2.86 -0.07
N PHE A 73 4.63 1.85 -0.90
CA PHE A 73 3.64 1.29 -1.81
C PHE A 73 2.41 0.77 -1.04
N ALA A 74 2.62 -0.08 -0.03
CA ALA A 74 1.54 -0.67 0.74
C ALA A 74 0.73 0.37 1.53
N GLN A 75 1.35 1.46 1.98
CA GLN A 75 0.65 2.60 2.59
C GLN A 75 -0.19 3.38 1.56
N ARG A 76 0.31 3.54 0.33
CA ARG A 76 -0.40 4.25 -0.75
C ARG A 76 -1.64 3.49 -1.22
N LEU A 77 -1.67 2.17 -1.14
CA LEU A 77 -2.84 1.37 -1.54
C LEU A 77 -4.14 1.79 -0.84
N PHE A 78 -4.07 2.27 0.40
CA PHE A 78 -5.24 2.66 1.20
C PHE A 78 -5.58 4.16 1.10
N LYS A 79 -4.74 4.95 0.43
CA LYS A 79 -5.02 6.36 0.17
C LYS A 79 -5.85 6.51 -1.11
N PRO A 80 -6.71 7.55 -1.21
CA PRO A 80 -7.39 7.87 -2.46
C PRO A 80 -6.36 8.08 -3.58
N GLN A 81 -6.49 7.29 -4.63
CA GLN A 81 -5.52 7.23 -5.73
C GLN A 81 -5.89 8.30 -6.77
N SER A 82 -4.92 9.10 -7.18
CA SER A 82 -4.98 9.81 -8.46
C SER A 82 -4.48 8.85 -9.53
N ALA A 83 -5.29 8.54 -10.53
CA ALA A 83 -4.85 7.74 -11.67
C ALA A 83 -3.76 8.51 -12.42
N VAL A 84 -2.55 7.96 -12.47
CA VAL A 84 -1.48 8.46 -13.33
C VAL A 84 -1.25 7.38 -14.38
N GLY A 85 -1.37 7.77 -15.65
CA GLY A 85 -1.13 6.87 -16.78
C GLY A 85 0.36 6.59 -16.94
N GLY A 86 0.69 5.30 -17.11
CA GLY A 86 2.05 4.82 -17.33
C GLY A 86 2.45 4.82 -18.80
N ASP A 87 3.76 4.76 -19.05
CA ASP A 87 4.35 4.57 -20.38
C ASP A 87 4.32 3.08 -20.75
N ASP A 88 3.38 2.71 -21.63
CA ASP A 88 3.18 1.33 -22.10
C ASP A 88 4.47 0.72 -22.66
N PHE A 89 5.35 1.50 -23.30
CA PHE A 89 6.56 0.93 -23.92
C PHE A 89 7.53 0.31 -22.88
N LEU A 90 7.84 1.04 -21.81
CA LEU A 90 8.77 0.58 -20.78
C LEU A 90 8.21 -0.62 -20.01
N TYR A 91 6.90 -0.60 -19.75
CA TYR A 91 6.21 -1.73 -19.14
C TYR A 91 6.34 -2.99 -20.01
N GLN A 92 5.97 -2.92 -21.28
CA GLN A 92 6.08 -4.06 -22.20
C GLN A 92 7.52 -4.58 -22.32
N GLN A 93 8.51 -3.69 -22.38
CA GLN A 93 9.90 -4.08 -22.49
C GLN A 93 10.41 -4.79 -21.23
N THR A 94 10.01 -4.32 -20.05
CA THR A 94 10.42 -4.92 -18.77
C THR A 94 9.84 -6.31 -18.58
N ARG A 95 8.56 -6.51 -18.97
CA ARG A 95 7.92 -7.83 -18.96
C ARG A 95 8.67 -8.86 -19.80
N LYS A 96 9.18 -8.43 -20.96
CA LYS A 96 9.99 -9.27 -21.85
C LYS A 96 11.39 -9.51 -21.30
N ALA A 97 12.00 -8.51 -20.67
CA ALA A 97 13.35 -8.61 -20.11
C ALA A 97 13.40 -9.52 -18.87
N TYR A 98 12.39 -9.47 -18.01
CA TYR A 98 12.36 -10.16 -16.72
C TYR A 98 11.08 -10.98 -16.52
N PRO A 99 10.82 -11.99 -17.37
CA PRO A 99 9.54 -12.70 -17.38
C PRO A 99 9.24 -13.42 -16.07
N ARG A 100 10.25 -13.98 -15.37
CA ARG A 100 10.04 -14.64 -14.08
C ARG A 100 9.67 -13.65 -12.96
N ALA A 101 10.35 -12.50 -12.92
CA ALA A 101 10.01 -11.43 -11.99
C ALA A 101 8.59 -10.91 -12.25
N TYR A 102 8.22 -10.73 -13.52
CA TYR A 102 6.87 -10.30 -13.88
C TYR A 102 5.79 -11.33 -13.49
N GLN A 103 6.03 -12.63 -13.70
CA GLN A 103 5.13 -13.68 -13.23
C GLN A 103 4.95 -13.67 -11.71
N CYS A 104 5.97 -13.26 -10.96
CA CYS A 104 5.84 -13.04 -9.52
C CYS A 104 4.95 -11.83 -9.21
N VAL A 105 5.08 -10.74 -9.97
CA VAL A 105 4.22 -9.56 -9.85
C VAL A 105 2.76 -9.90 -10.16
N GLU A 106 2.47 -10.71 -11.18
CA GLU A 106 1.09 -11.14 -11.47
C GLU A 106 0.45 -11.90 -10.29
N LYS A 107 1.25 -12.72 -9.57
CA LYS A 107 0.78 -13.38 -8.35
C LYS A 107 0.53 -12.40 -7.21
N ILE A 108 1.36 -11.36 -7.09
CA ILE A 108 1.18 -10.28 -6.11
C ILE A 108 -0.10 -9.51 -6.42
N ASP A 109 -0.33 -9.14 -7.68
CA ASP A 109 -1.55 -8.45 -8.12
C ASP A 109 -2.80 -9.27 -7.80
N HIS A 110 -2.77 -10.57 -8.11
CA HIS A 110 -3.87 -11.47 -7.78
C HIS A 110 -4.14 -11.57 -6.27
N TYR A 111 -3.08 -11.61 -5.44
CA TYR A 111 -3.20 -11.58 -3.99
C TYR A 111 -3.83 -10.26 -3.50
N LEU A 112 -3.36 -9.12 -4.00
CA LEU A 112 -3.90 -7.81 -3.64
C LEU A 112 -5.39 -7.68 -4.02
N GLN A 113 -5.75 -8.17 -5.21
CA GLN A 113 -7.13 -8.13 -5.68
C GLN A 113 -8.04 -9.01 -4.82
N SER A 114 -7.57 -10.22 -4.47
CA SER A 114 -8.37 -11.21 -3.74
C SER A 114 -8.53 -10.89 -2.26
N HIS A 115 -7.50 -10.30 -1.62
CA HIS A 115 -7.50 -10.05 -0.18
C HIS A 115 -7.84 -8.62 0.19
N PHE A 116 -7.62 -7.64 -0.70
CA PHE A 116 -7.76 -6.21 -0.39
C PHE A 116 -8.61 -5.43 -1.40
N GLN A 117 -9.09 -6.07 -2.48
CA GLN A 117 -9.79 -5.39 -3.59
C GLN A 117 -8.95 -4.25 -4.19
N LYS A 118 -7.63 -4.47 -4.28
CA LYS A 118 -6.67 -3.52 -4.86
C LYS A 118 -5.99 -4.16 -6.07
N GLN A 119 -5.79 -3.36 -7.10
CA GLN A 119 -5.09 -3.75 -8.31
C GLN A 119 -3.86 -2.86 -8.49
N LEU A 120 -2.78 -3.45 -9.00
CA LEU A 120 -1.59 -2.72 -9.39
C LEU A 120 -1.85 -1.91 -10.66
N SER A 121 -1.32 -0.69 -10.71
CA SER A 121 -1.14 -0.01 -11.99
C SER A 121 0.01 -0.63 -12.80
N ASP A 122 0.12 -0.26 -14.08
CA ASP A 122 1.26 -0.67 -14.91
C ASP A 122 2.58 -0.12 -14.34
N ASP A 123 2.60 1.10 -13.80
CA ASP A 123 3.77 1.70 -13.16
C ASP A 123 4.19 0.94 -11.90
N GLU A 124 3.21 0.52 -11.08
CA GLU A 124 3.46 -0.27 -9.87
C GLU A 124 3.95 -1.68 -10.23
N SER A 125 3.38 -2.27 -11.29
CA SER A 125 3.81 -3.56 -11.83
C SER A 125 5.22 -3.50 -12.40
N LEU A 126 5.54 -2.45 -13.15
CA LEU A 126 6.88 -2.15 -13.68
C LEU A 126 7.89 -2.02 -12.53
N TYR A 127 7.56 -1.18 -11.53
CA TYR A 127 8.37 -0.97 -10.35
C TYR A 127 8.68 -2.29 -9.63
N LEU A 128 7.66 -3.06 -9.27
CA LEU A 128 7.83 -4.33 -8.56
C LEU A 128 8.67 -5.31 -9.38
N THR A 129 8.46 -5.38 -10.70
CA THR A 129 9.21 -6.30 -11.58
C THR A 129 10.71 -6.01 -11.52
N ILE A 130 11.10 -4.74 -11.64
CA ILE A 130 12.51 -4.33 -11.60
C ILE A 130 13.14 -4.63 -10.24
N HIS A 131 12.44 -4.33 -9.15
CA HIS A 131 12.99 -4.50 -7.81
C HIS A 131 13.05 -5.96 -7.39
N ILE A 132 12.06 -6.79 -7.74
CA ILE A 132 12.10 -8.23 -7.54
C ILE A 132 13.29 -8.83 -8.31
N GLN A 133 13.50 -8.41 -9.56
CA GLN A 133 14.65 -8.88 -10.34
C GLN A 133 16.00 -8.56 -9.68
N ARG A 134 16.11 -7.43 -8.95
CA ARG A 134 17.35 -7.06 -8.25
C ARG A 134 17.63 -7.92 -7.03
N ILE A 135 16.61 -8.22 -6.22
CA ILE A 135 16.79 -8.99 -4.97
C ILE A 135 16.93 -10.50 -5.19
N ILE A 136 16.54 -11.00 -6.38
CA ILE A 136 16.64 -12.42 -6.74
C ILE A 136 17.93 -12.75 -7.49
N ARG A 137 18.62 -11.73 -8.04
CA ARG A 137 19.84 -11.90 -8.83
C ARG A 137 21.01 -12.43 -8.00
#